data_AF-A0A954WHZ5-F1
#
_entry.id   AF-A0A954WHZ5-F1
#
_cell.length_a   1.000
_cell.length_b   1.000
_cell.length_c   1.000
_cell.angle_alpha   90.00
_cell.angle_beta   90.00
_cell.angle_gamma   90.00
#
_symmetry.space_group_name_H-M   'P 1'
#
loop_
_entity.id
_entity.type
_entity.pdbx_description
1 polymer ?
#
loop_
_entity_poly.entity_id
_entity_poly.type
_entity_poly.pdbx_seq_one_letter_code
_entity_poly.pdbx_strand_id
1 'polypeptide(L)'
;MPLHFTCPFCQEETLVDDQYAGLTGPCASCGKPITVPYFAASQSPNMATTAMSGGQATATTPLSSSNASAAPSSSPARRSNVGTIALLIVAGFLAAGAVGGLLLAVGFPIITKARAAANRQQSSHNLRQIAAALNAYAADHNTYPPAFIADANGKPMHSWRVLLLPYLGKQNLYDRYDFTQPWDGQLNLALQPEMPEVYACPGDLEAVTLC
;
A
#
# COMPACT_ATOMS: atom_id res chain seq x y z
N MET A 1 9.63 8.62 9.04
CA MET A 1 10.58 8.24 10.12
C MET A 1 11.30 9.52 10.48
N PRO A 2 11.49 9.88 11.76
CA PRO A 2 12.15 11.15 12.07
C PRO A 2 13.57 11.15 11.50
N LEU A 3 13.88 12.15 10.68
CA LEU A 3 15.16 12.31 10.02
C LEU A 3 16.05 13.23 10.87
N HIS A 4 17.31 12.87 10.95
CA HIS A 4 18.32 13.68 11.63
C HIS A 4 18.72 14.84 10.71
N PHE A 5 18.44 16.07 11.14
CA PHE A 5 18.83 17.28 10.45
C PHE A 5 19.73 18.13 11.34
N THR A 6 20.89 18.54 10.81
CA THR A 6 21.85 19.40 11.48
C THR A 6 21.71 20.85 11.01
N CYS A 7 21.50 21.77 11.95
CA CYS A 7 21.43 23.20 11.63
C CYS A 7 22.78 23.72 11.08
N PRO A 8 22.83 24.36 9.90
CA PRO A 8 24.08 24.86 9.34
C PRO A 8 24.68 26.04 10.12
N PHE A 9 23.93 26.66 11.03
CA PHE A 9 24.38 27.85 11.76
C PHE A 9 24.89 27.58 13.18
N CYS A 10 24.30 26.60 13.87
CA CYS A 10 24.67 26.27 15.25
C CYS A 10 25.06 24.80 15.45
N GLN A 11 25.00 23.99 14.40
CA GLN A 11 25.33 22.56 14.40
C GLN A 11 24.52 21.70 15.36
N GLU A 12 23.40 22.22 15.89
CA GLU A 12 22.47 21.43 16.67
C GLU A 12 21.76 20.40 15.79
N GLU A 13 21.72 19.16 16.27
CA GLU A 13 21.02 18.07 15.61
C GLU A 13 19.59 17.98 16.12
N THR A 14 18.65 17.99 15.20
CA THR A 14 17.22 17.95 15.50
C THR A 14 16.54 16.85 14.72
N LEU A 15 15.62 16.15 15.37
CA LEU A 15 14.75 15.17 14.73
C LEU A 15 13.60 15.91 14.06
N VAL A 16 13.59 15.88 12.73
CA VAL A 16 12.57 16.54 11.91
C VAL A 16 11.72 15.47 11.22
N ASP A 17 10.40 15.59 11.33
CA ASP A 17 9.47 14.70 10.65
C ASP A 17 9.41 15.00 9.15
N ASP A 18 9.24 13.97 8.33
CA ASP A 18 9.17 14.02 6.87
C ASP A 18 8.15 15.05 6.35
N GLN A 19 7.10 15.33 7.13
CA GLN A 19 6.09 16.35 6.79
C GLN A 19 6.65 17.79 6.67
N TYR A 20 7.82 18.05 7.25
CA TYR A 20 8.44 19.38 7.23
C TYR A 20 9.47 19.55 6.09
N ALA A 21 9.66 18.55 5.23
CA ALA A 21 10.55 18.64 4.09
C ALA A 21 10.15 19.80 3.15
N GLY A 22 11.12 20.66 2.80
CA GLY A 22 10.93 21.83 1.96
C GLY A 22 10.34 23.06 2.66
N LEU A 23 9.96 22.96 3.93
CA LEU A 23 9.50 24.12 4.72
C LEU A 23 10.68 24.89 5.31
N THR A 24 10.51 26.20 5.45
CA THR A 24 11.48 27.10 6.10
C THR A 24 10.93 27.56 7.44
N GLY A 25 11.72 27.44 8.49
CA GLY A 25 11.34 27.83 9.85
C GLY A 25 12.55 28.22 10.71
N PRO A 26 12.33 28.83 11.89
CA PRO A 26 13.42 29.16 12.78
C PRO A 26 13.99 27.90 13.44
N CYS A 27 15.32 27.84 13.54
CA CYS A 27 15.99 26.80 14.31
C CYS A 27 15.61 26.92 15.80
N ALA A 28 15.24 25.81 16.44
CA ALA A 28 14.84 25.80 17.85
C ALA A 28 15.95 26.20 18.83
N SER A 29 17.22 26.08 18.43
CA SER A 29 18.38 26.41 19.26
C SER A 29 18.87 27.85 19.05
N CYS A 30 19.08 28.28 17.80
CA CYS A 30 19.66 29.60 17.51
C CYS A 30 18.70 30.61 16.86
N GLY A 31 17.46 30.23 16.55
CA GLY A 31 16.44 31.12 15.97
C GLY A 31 16.65 31.50 14.50
N LYS A 32 17.78 31.14 13.87
CA LYS A 32 18.05 31.46 12.47
C LYS A 32 17.15 30.66 11.52
N PRO A 33 16.72 31.24 10.39
CA PRO A 33 15.87 30.53 9.44
C PRO A 33 16.64 29.40 8.76
N ILE A 34 16.08 28.20 8.80
CA ILE A 34 16.61 26.99 8.16
C ILE A 34 15.56 26.41 7.22
N THR A 35 16.01 25.87 6.08
CA THR A 35 15.15 25.18 5.11
C THR A 35 15.45 23.69 5.15
N VAL A 36 14.44 22.87 5.39
CA VAL A 36 14.61 21.41 5.43
C VAL A 36 14.77 20.89 3.99
N PRO A 37 15.84 20.14 3.66
CA PRO A 37 16.04 19.60 2.31
C PRO A 37 14.93 18.61 1.92
N TYR A 38 14.67 18.48 0.62
CA TYR A 38 13.77 17.44 0.13
C TYR A 38 14.53 16.11 0.09
N PHE A 39 14.22 15.21 1.03
CA PHE A 39 14.80 13.88 1.04
C PHE A 39 13.88 12.94 0.25
N ALA A 40 14.30 12.55 -0.95
CA ALA A 40 13.64 11.48 -1.69
C ALA A 40 13.77 10.19 -0.87
N ALA A 41 12.64 9.62 -0.44
CA ALA A 41 12.62 8.37 0.30
C ALA A 41 13.40 7.29 -0.47
N SER A 42 14.54 6.87 0.06
CA SER A 42 15.35 5.79 -0.48
C SER A 42 14.54 4.49 -0.42
N GLN A 43 14.12 3.99 -1.58
CA GLN A 43 13.55 2.66 -1.73
C GLN A 43 14.63 1.62 -1.42
N SER A 44 14.38 0.78 -0.41
CA SER A 44 15.13 -0.46 -0.18
C SER A 44 14.41 -1.60 -0.91
N PRO A 45 15.07 -2.33 -1.83
CA PRO A 45 14.45 -3.46 -2.50
C PRO A 45 14.51 -4.70 -1.61
N ASN A 46 13.34 -5.18 -1.19
CA ASN A 46 13.19 -6.54 -0.67
C ASN A 46 12.79 -7.51 -1.80
N MET A 47 13.25 -8.75 -1.64
CA MET A 47 12.70 -10.03 -2.10
C MET A 47 13.27 -10.70 -3.36
N ALA A 48 13.88 -11.87 -3.10
CA ALA A 48 13.96 -13.09 -3.92
C ALA A 48 14.76 -14.11 -3.06
N THR A 49 14.43 -15.38 -2.79
CA THR A 49 13.45 -16.33 -3.34
C THR A 49 13.38 -17.52 -2.37
N THR A 50 12.18 -18.02 -2.10
CA THR A 50 11.93 -19.36 -1.50
C THR A 50 12.08 -20.42 -2.58
N ALA A 51 12.88 -21.46 -2.36
CA ALA A 51 12.93 -22.64 -3.22
C ALA A 51 12.77 -23.93 -2.39
N MET A 52 11.73 -24.69 -2.73
CA MET A 52 11.48 -26.07 -2.34
C MET A 52 12.30 -27.02 -3.23
N SER A 53 12.80 -28.13 -2.68
CA SER A 53 13.12 -29.41 -3.35
C SER A 53 13.55 -30.39 -2.24
N GLY A 54 13.10 -31.65 -2.10
CA GLY A 54 12.89 -32.70 -3.10
C GLY A 54 14.10 -33.65 -3.07
N GLY A 55 13.93 -34.93 -2.67
CA GLY A 55 15.01 -35.92 -2.80
C GLY A 55 14.81 -37.24 -2.03
N GLN A 56 14.49 -38.30 -2.75
CA GLN A 56 14.25 -39.68 -2.29
C GLN A 56 15.54 -40.53 -2.16
N ALA A 57 15.42 -41.55 -1.31
CA ALA A 57 15.85 -42.95 -1.44
C ALA A 57 17.24 -43.33 -2.01
N THR A 58 17.97 -44.14 -1.24
CA THR A 58 18.79 -45.25 -1.75
C THR A 58 18.76 -46.43 -0.78
N ALA A 59 18.34 -47.58 -1.31
CA ALA A 59 18.39 -48.89 -0.67
C ALA A 59 19.78 -49.52 -0.82
N THR A 60 20.21 -50.31 0.16
CA THR A 60 21.16 -51.41 -0.08
C THR A 60 20.99 -52.49 0.99
N THR A 61 20.59 -53.66 0.55
CA THR A 61 20.57 -54.94 1.27
C THR A 61 21.99 -55.53 1.27
N PRO A 62 22.37 -56.35 2.27
CA PRO A 62 22.39 -57.78 1.96
C PRO A 62 21.95 -58.71 3.09
N LEU A 63 21.58 -59.92 2.68
CA LEU A 63 21.25 -61.11 3.48
C LEU A 63 22.34 -61.44 4.51
N SER A 64 21.93 -61.89 5.70
CA SER A 64 22.60 -63.03 6.35
C SER A 64 21.67 -63.73 7.34
N SER A 65 21.64 -65.05 7.21
CA SER A 65 20.81 -66.04 7.89
C SER A 65 21.40 -66.49 9.23
N SER A 66 20.57 -66.68 10.25
CA SER A 66 20.72 -67.78 11.22
C SER A 66 19.53 -67.88 12.18
N ASN A 67 18.92 -69.06 12.18
CA ASN A 67 17.95 -69.56 13.15
C ASN A 67 18.46 -69.48 14.61
N ALA A 68 17.57 -69.26 15.58
CA ALA A 68 17.48 -70.07 16.80
C ALA A 68 16.26 -69.70 17.66
N SER A 69 15.38 -70.70 17.81
CA SER A 69 14.71 -71.15 19.04
C SER A 69 14.13 -70.16 20.05
N ALA A 70 12.83 -70.35 20.24
CA ALA A 70 11.97 -69.75 21.25
C ALA A 70 12.46 -69.95 22.70
N ALA A 71 12.30 -68.89 23.50
CA ALA A 71 12.23 -68.93 24.96
C ALA A 71 11.08 -68.00 25.42
N PRO A 72 10.27 -68.38 26.43
CA PRO A 72 9.15 -67.56 26.90
C PRO A 72 9.56 -66.75 28.13
N SER A 73 9.36 -65.43 28.14
CA SER A 73 9.17 -64.72 29.43
C SER A 73 8.72 -63.27 29.27
N SER A 74 7.58 -63.02 29.93
CA SER A 74 7.10 -61.75 30.49
C SER A 74 6.93 -60.54 29.56
N SER A 75 5.69 -60.35 29.11
CA SER A 75 5.16 -59.05 28.71
C SER A 75 5.44 -58.00 29.79
N PRO A 76 6.15 -56.89 29.50
CA PRO A 76 6.11 -55.76 30.41
C PRO A 76 4.68 -55.21 30.38
N ALA A 77 4.06 -55.05 31.54
CA ALA A 77 2.82 -54.31 31.65
C ALA A 77 3.03 -52.90 31.05
N ARG A 78 2.51 -52.69 29.84
CA ARG A 78 2.56 -51.42 29.11
C ARG A 78 1.71 -50.42 29.89
N ARG A 79 2.32 -49.75 30.89
CA ARG A 79 1.70 -48.60 31.58
C ARG A 79 1.34 -47.58 30.53
N SER A 80 0.04 -47.37 30.33
CA SER A 80 -0.51 -46.50 29.32
C SER A 80 -0.24 -45.04 29.70
N ASN A 81 0.82 -44.45 29.14
CA ASN A 81 1.13 -43.01 29.19
C ASN A 81 0.11 -42.14 28.41
N VAL A 82 -1.11 -42.63 28.23
CA VAL A 82 -2.19 -41.97 27.47
C VAL A 82 -2.56 -40.64 28.13
N GLY A 83 -2.53 -40.56 29.46
CA GLY A 83 -2.76 -39.33 30.20
C GLY A 83 -1.68 -38.26 29.99
N THR A 84 -0.40 -38.65 29.92
CA THR A 84 0.70 -37.71 29.65
C THR A 84 0.74 -37.28 28.18
N ILE A 85 0.45 -38.17 27.23
CA ILE A 85 0.35 -37.81 25.80
C ILE A 85 -0.85 -36.86 25.58
N ALA A 86 -2.00 -37.13 26.19
CA ALA A 86 -3.16 -36.25 26.10
C ALA A 86 -2.88 -34.85 26.69
N LEU A 87 -2.19 -34.79 27.84
CA LEU A 87 -1.79 -33.52 28.45
C LEU A 87 -0.86 -32.69 27.55
N LEU A 88 0.12 -33.34 26.90
CA LEU A 88 1.04 -32.67 25.98
C LEU A 88 0.34 -32.13 24.73
N ILE A 89 -0.62 -32.88 24.18
CA ILE A 89 -1.42 -32.43 23.03
C ILE A 89 -2.26 -31.19 23.40
N VAL A 90 -2.95 -31.23 24.55
CA VAL A 90 -3.74 -30.10 25.05
C VAL A 90 -2.86 -28.87 25.30
N ALA A 91 -1.71 -29.05 25.95
CA ALA A 91 -0.75 -27.97 26.17
C ALA A 91 -0.22 -27.39 24.85
N GLY A 92 0.03 -28.23 23.84
CA GLY A 92 0.47 -27.81 22.51
C GLY A 92 -0.59 -26.96 21.79
N PHE A 93 -1.87 -27.35 21.83
CA PHE A 93 -2.95 -26.55 21.26
C PHE A 93 -3.16 -25.23 21.98
N LEU A 94 -3.07 -25.20 23.32
CA LEU A 94 -3.16 -23.97 24.10
C LEU A 94 -2.01 -23.00 23.78
N ALA A 95 -0.78 -23.51 23.68
CA ALA A 95 0.37 -22.70 23.29
C ALA A 95 0.24 -22.16 21.86
N ALA A 96 -0.17 -23.00 20.91
CA ALA A 96 -0.40 -22.59 19.53
C ALA A 96 -1.52 -21.53 19.42
N GLY A 97 -2.62 -21.70 20.15
CA GLY A 97 -3.71 -20.74 20.21
C GLY A 97 -3.31 -19.41 20.82
N ALA A 98 -2.50 -19.40 21.88
CA ALA A 98 -1.99 -18.18 22.51
C ALA A 98 -1.07 -17.39 21.56
N VAL A 99 -0.16 -18.07 20.85
CA VAL A 99 0.71 -17.45 19.84
C VAL A 99 -0.11 -16.93 18.66
N GLY A 100 -1.04 -17.73 18.13
CA GLY A 100 -1.90 -17.32 17.03
C GLY A 100 -2.80 -16.12 17.38
N GLY A 101 -3.40 -16.14 18.58
CA GLY A 101 -4.21 -15.03 19.10
C GLY A 101 -3.42 -13.74 19.27
N LEU A 102 -2.19 -13.82 19.78
CA LEU A 102 -1.31 -12.66 19.91
C LEU A 102 -0.90 -12.08 18.55
N LEU A 103 -0.57 -12.94 17.57
CA LEU A 103 -0.23 -12.50 16.21
C LEU A 103 -1.39 -11.77 15.54
N LEU A 104 -2.63 -12.26 15.70
CA LEU A 104 -3.83 -11.61 15.16
C LEU A 104 -4.15 -10.30 15.89
N ALA A 105 -4.03 -10.27 17.22
CA ALA A 105 -4.28 -9.09 18.04
C ALA A 105 -3.29 -7.95 17.75
N VAL A 106 -2.03 -8.27 17.44
CA VAL A 106 -1.01 -7.28 17.04
C VAL A 106 -1.14 -6.92 15.55
N GLY A 107 -1.50 -7.88 14.69
CA GLY A 107 -1.60 -7.67 13.24
C GLY A 107 -2.76 -6.75 12.82
N PHE A 108 -3.93 -6.88 13.44
CA PHE A 108 -5.13 -6.13 13.07
C PHE A 108 -5.00 -4.59 13.22
N PRO A 109 -4.52 -4.01 14.35
CA PRO A 109 -4.42 -2.56 14.50
C PRO A 109 -3.35 -1.90 13.61
N ILE A 110 -2.39 -2.66 13.11
CA ILE A 110 -1.33 -2.14 12.22
C ILE A 110 -1.89 -1.86 10.81
N ILE A 111 -2.87 -2.63 10.36
CA ILE A 111 -3.43 -2.54 9.01
C ILE A 111 -4.20 -1.21 8.79
N THR A 112 -4.88 -0.70 9.81
CA THR A 112 -5.69 0.53 9.66
C THR A 112 -4.84 1.79 9.54
N LYS A 113 -3.76 1.90 10.34
CA LYS A 113 -2.79 3.00 10.25
C LYS A 113 -2.03 2.97 8.92
N ALA A 114 -1.65 1.77 8.46
CA ALA A 114 -1.00 1.60 7.17
C ALA A 114 -1.91 2.04 6.00
N ARG A 115 -3.20 1.72 6.04
CA ARG A 115 -4.18 2.18 5.03
C ARG A 115 -4.34 3.70 4.99
N ALA A 116 -4.47 4.34 6.15
CA ALA A 116 -4.58 5.81 6.20
C ALA A 116 -3.33 6.49 5.62
N ALA A 117 -2.13 5.98 5.94
CA ALA A 117 -0.89 6.48 5.37
C ALA A 117 -0.80 6.25 3.86
N ALA A 118 -1.20 5.06 3.38
CA ALA A 118 -1.24 4.74 1.95
C ALA A 118 -2.22 5.65 1.18
N ASN A 119 -3.42 5.89 1.71
CA ASN A 119 -4.40 6.78 1.09
C ASN A 119 -3.88 8.21 0.99
N ARG A 120 -3.23 8.73 2.04
CA ARG A 120 -2.60 10.06 2.03
C ARG A 120 -1.50 10.16 0.99
N GLN A 121 -0.68 9.11 0.87
CA GLN A 121 0.38 9.07 -0.13
C GLN A 121 -0.18 9.05 -1.55
N GLN A 122 -1.22 8.23 -1.80
CA GLN A 122 -1.90 8.17 -3.08
C GLN A 122 -2.57 9.51 -3.42
N SER A 123 -3.21 10.17 -2.46
CA SER A 123 -3.83 11.48 -2.67
C SER A 123 -2.78 12.52 -3.06
N SER A 124 -1.63 12.52 -2.37
CA SER A 124 -0.51 13.39 -2.70
C SER A 124 0.07 13.11 -4.10
N HIS A 125 0.11 11.85 -4.52
CA HIS A 125 0.52 11.47 -5.87
C HIS A 125 -0.49 11.97 -6.93
N ASN A 126 -1.79 11.73 -6.71
CA ASN A 126 -2.85 12.18 -7.59
C ASN A 126 -2.81 13.71 -7.79
N LEU A 127 -2.64 14.47 -6.69
CA LEU A 127 -2.53 15.93 -6.75
C LEU A 127 -1.30 16.39 -7.53
N ARG A 128 -0.15 15.72 -7.39
CA ARG A 128 1.04 16.03 -8.19
C ARG A 128 0.81 15.76 -9.68
N GLN A 129 0.11 14.68 -10.02
CA GLN A 129 -0.23 14.37 -11.41
C GLN A 129 -1.21 15.40 -12.00
N ILE A 130 -2.21 15.83 -11.24
CA ILE A 130 -3.13 16.90 -11.64
C ILE A 130 -2.37 18.23 -11.81
N ALA A 131 -1.47 18.58 -10.88
CA ALA A 131 -0.65 19.78 -11.00
C ALA A 131 0.25 19.77 -12.24
N ALA A 132 0.85 18.63 -12.56
CA ALA A 132 1.62 18.46 -13.79
C ALA A 132 0.75 18.68 -15.05
N ALA A 133 -0.46 18.09 -15.08
CA ALA A 133 -1.40 18.28 -16.18
C ALA A 133 -1.89 19.73 -16.31
N LEU A 134 -2.14 20.42 -15.19
CA LEU A 134 -2.50 21.84 -15.17
C LEU A 134 -1.39 22.72 -15.75
N ASN A 135 -0.13 22.45 -15.40
CA ASN A 135 1.00 23.19 -15.92
C ASN A 135 1.21 22.92 -17.43
N ALA A 136 1.01 21.68 -17.88
CA ALA A 136 1.06 21.35 -19.29
C ALA A 136 -0.05 22.05 -20.09
N TYR A 137 -1.29 22.07 -19.56
CA TYR A 137 -2.39 22.84 -20.15
C TYR A 137 -2.04 24.33 -20.27
N ALA A 138 -1.50 24.91 -19.19
CA ALA A 138 -1.12 26.32 -19.16
C ALA A 138 0.02 26.66 -20.14
N ALA A 139 0.94 25.72 -20.38
CA ALA A 139 1.98 25.89 -21.39
C ALA A 139 1.40 25.99 -22.81
N ASP A 140 0.37 25.20 -23.11
CA ASP A 140 -0.26 25.17 -24.45
C ASP A 140 -1.27 26.31 -24.64
N HIS A 141 -1.96 26.72 -23.58
CA HIS A 141 -3.09 27.67 -23.65
C HIS A 141 -2.76 29.07 -23.10
N ASN A 142 -1.57 29.28 -22.53
CA ASN A 142 -1.13 30.50 -21.83
C ASN A 142 -2.04 30.92 -20.66
N THR A 143 -2.87 30.01 -20.15
CA THR A 143 -3.77 30.22 -19.00
C THR A 143 -4.11 28.88 -18.37
N TYR A 144 -4.44 28.87 -17.07
CA TYR A 144 -5.01 27.68 -16.44
C TYR A 144 -6.45 27.43 -16.93
N PRO A 145 -6.93 26.17 -16.90
CA PRO A 145 -8.27 25.87 -17.36
C PRO A 145 -9.31 26.60 -16.48
N PRO A 146 -10.40 27.12 -17.09
CA PRO A 146 -11.47 27.75 -16.33
C PRO A 146 -12.17 26.71 -15.46
N ALA A 147 -12.75 27.12 -14.33
CA ALA A 147 -13.47 26.21 -13.43
C ALA A 147 -14.56 25.40 -14.17
N PHE A 148 -15.25 26.05 -15.12
CA PHE A 148 -16.14 25.42 -16.07
C PHE A 148 -16.16 26.19 -17.40
N ILE A 149 -16.56 25.50 -18.47
CA ILE A 149 -16.97 26.11 -19.73
C ILE A 149 -18.49 26.25 -19.68
N ALA A 150 -19.00 27.44 -19.97
CA ALA A 150 -20.41 27.75 -20.00
C ALA A 150 -20.97 27.77 -21.43
N ASP A 151 -22.27 27.55 -21.59
CA ASP A 151 -22.97 27.85 -22.84
C ASP A 151 -23.16 29.37 -23.03
N ALA A 152 -23.79 29.76 -24.15
CA ALA A 152 -24.09 31.17 -24.45
C ALA A 152 -25.00 31.86 -23.41
N ASN A 153 -25.73 31.08 -22.61
CA ASN A 153 -26.62 31.57 -21.55
C ASN A 153 -25.95 31.57 -20.17
N GLY A 154 -24.66 31.20 -20.09
CA GLY A 154 -23.90 31.11 -18.85
C GLY A 154 -24.16 29.83 -18.03
N LYS A 155 -24.87 28.83 -18.58
CA LYS A 155 -25.08 27.54 -17.91
C LYS A 155 -23.76 26.74 -17.94
N PRO A 156 -23.23 26.26 -16.80
CA PRO A 156 -22.05 25.41 -16.78
C PRO A 156 -22.28 24.10 -17.57
N MET A 157 -21.46 23.87 -18.59
CA MET A 157 -21.52 22.70 -19.48
C MET A 157 -20.43 21.68 -19.19
N HIS A 158 -19.19 22.13 -18.99
CA HIS A 158 -18.03 21.24 -18.90
C HIS A 158 -17.12 21.64 -17.75
N SER A 159 -16.58 20.64 -17.05
CA SER A 159 -15.59 20.87 -16.00
C SER A 159 -14.18 21.00 -16.57
N TRP A 160 -13.32 21.78 -15.89
CA TRP A 160 -11.87 21.79 -16.10
C TRP A 160 -11.25 20.39 -16.17
N ARG A 161 -11.84 19.41 -15.46
CA ARG A 161 -11.37 18.01 -15.42
C ARG A 161 -11.32 17.39 -16.82
N VAL A 162 -12.33 17.64 -17.65
CA VAL A 162 -12.38 17.07 -19.00
C VAL A 162 -11.29 17.68 -19.88
N LEU A 163 -10.98 18.96 -19.70
CA LEU A 163 -9.92 19.66 -20.45
C LEU A 163 -8.52 19.12 -20.16
N LEU A 164 -8.31 18.50 -18.99
CA LEU A 164 -7.02 17.93 -18.62
C LEU A 164 -6.82 16.49 -19.11
N LEU A 165 -7.85 15.82 -19.64
CA LEU A 165 -7.75 14.42 -20.07
C LEU A 165 -6.57 14.15 -21.03
N PRO A 166 -6.31 14.97 -22.08
CA PRO A 166 -5.16 14.78 -22.96
C PRO A 166 -3.83 14.77 -22.21
N TYR A 167 -3.66 15.69 -21.26
CA TYR A 167 -2.46 15.85 -20.44
C TYR A 167 -2.29 14.76 -19.38
N LEU A 168 -3.35 14.00 -19.10
CA LEU A 168 -3.34 12.82 -18.25
C LEU A 168 -3.17 11.52 -19.06
N GLY A 169 -2.92 11.61 -20.37
CA GLY A 169 -2.78 10.45 -21.26
C GLY A 169 -4.12 9.79 -21.61
N LYS A 170 -5.23 10.53 -21.53
CA LYS A 170 -6.60 10.04 -21.76
C LYS A 170 -7.20 10.62 -23.04
N GLN A 171 -6.40 10.67 -24.11
CA GLN A 171 -6.82 11.20 -25.41
C GLN A 171 -8.08 10.49 -25.95
N ASN A 172 -8.11 9.15 -25.90
CA ASN A 172 -9.26 8.38 -26.39
C ASN A 172 -10.58 8.73 -25.68
N LEU A 173 -10.53 8.98 -24.37
CA LEU A 173 -11.70 9.41 -23.60
C LEU A 173 -12.12 10.83 -23.99
N TYR A 174 -11.14 11.73 -24.16
CA TYR A 174 -11.38 13.09 -24.61
C TYR A 174 -12.04 13.13 -25.99
N ASP A 175 -11.57 12.33 -26.94
CA ASP A 175 -12.10 12.28 -28.31
C ASP A 175 -13.55 11.77 -28.38
N ARG A 176 -13.96 10.95 -27.40
CA ARG A 176 -15.33 10.43 -27.29
C ARG A 176 -16.28 11.38 -26.54
N TYR A 177 -15.73 12.35 -25.81
CA TYR A 177 -16.52 13.29 -25.02
C TYR A 177 -17.23 14.29 -25.95
N ASP A 178 -18.54 14.45 -25.78
CA ASP A 178 -19.35 15.34 -26.60
C ASP A 178 -19.45 16.73 -25.94
N PHE A 179 -18.70 17.69 -26.47
CA PHE A 179 -18.73 19.10 -26.04
C PHE A 179 -19.99 19.86 -26.48
N THR A 180 -20.88 19.25 -27.27
CA THR A 180 -22.17 19.86 -27.65
C THR A 180 -23.28 19.56 -26.63
N GLN A 181 -23.05 18.58 -25.75
CA GLN A 181 -23.98 18.19 -24.68
C GLN A 181 -23.42 18.59 -23.31
N PRO A 182 -24.27 18.90 -22.33
CA PRO A 182 -23.80 19.11 -20.97
C PRO A 182 -23.13 17.84 -20.42
N TRP A 183 -22.35 17.99 -19.37
CA TRP A 183 -21.69 16.88 -18.67
C TRP A 183 -22.62 15.76 -18.21
N ASP A 184 -23.89 16.07 -17.94
CA ASP A 184 -24.97 15.13 -17.57
C ASP A 184 -25.80 14.63 -18.78
N GLY A 185 -25.41 14.97 -20.01
CA GLY A 185 -26.04 14.46 -21.23
C GLY A 185 -25.78 12.97 -21.43
N GLN A 186 -26.69 12.29 -22.14
CA GLN A 186 -26.69 10.83 -22.29
C GLN A 186 -25.36 10.25 -22.77
N LEU A 187 -24.70 10.90 -23.74
CA LEU A 187 -23.41 10.43 -24.26
C LEU A 187 -22.27 10.60 -23.25
N ASN A 188 -22.24 11.73 -22.54
CA ASN A 188 -21.20 12.03 -21.55
C ASN A 188 -21.37 11.21 -20.28
N LEU A 189 -22.61 10.96 -19.86
CA LEU A 189 -22.91 10.11 -18.71
C LEU A 189 -22.41 8.67 -18.92
N ALA A 190 -22.50 8.16 -20.16
CA ALA A 190 -21.97 6.84 -20.50
C ALA A 190 -20.44 6.73 -20.34
N LEU A 191 -19.72 7.85 -20.31
CA LEU A 191 -18.27 7.91 -20.11
C LEU A 191 -17.85 8.04 -18.64
N GLN A 192 -18.80 8.27 -17.72
CA GLN A 192 -18.52 8.47 -16.30
C GLN A 192 -17.68 7.33 -15.67
N PRO A 193 -17.92 6.04 -15.95
CA PRO A 193 -17.12 4.94 -15.39
C PRO A 193 -15.66 4.93 -15.87
N GLU A 194 -15.36 5.61 -16.98
CA GLU A 194 -14.01 5.68 -17.57
C GLU A 194 -13.21 6.88 -17.03
N MET A 195 -13.82 7.71 -16.18
CA MET A 195 -13.15 8.87 -15.61
C MET A 195 -11.90 8.46 -14.82
N PRO A 196 -10.75 9.14 -15.00
CA PRO A 196 -9.50 8.69 -14.40
C PRO A 196 -9.52 8.66 -12.86
N GLU A 197 -8.98 7.60 -12.28
CA GLU A 197 -8.84 7.42 -10.83
C GLU A 197 -8.05 8.54 -10.14
N VAL A 198 -7.23 9.29 -10.88
CA VAL A 198 -6.51 10.47 -10.36
C VAL A 198 -7.48 11.50 -9.77
N TYR A 199 -8.72 11.54 -10.25
CA TYR A 199 -9.76 12.43 -9.71
C TYR A 199 -10.55 11.83 -8.54
N ALA A 200 -10.40 10.53 -8.28
CA ALA A 200 -11.06 9.88 -7.17
C ALA A 200 -10.26 10.09 -5.87
N CYS A 201 -10.97 10.10 -4.74
CA CYS A 201 -10.34 10.08 -3.44
C CYS A 201 -9.91 8.64 -3.11
N PRO A 202 -8.63 8.40 -2.72
CA PRO A 202 -8.18 7.07 -2.34
C PRO A 202 -8.91 6.57 -1.09
N GLY A 203 -9.51 5.39 -1.22
CA GLY A 203 -10.32 4.77 -0.14
C GLY A 203 -11.83 4.85 -0.36
N ASP A 204 -12.29 5.64 -1.34
CA ASP A 204 -13.72 5.79 -1.66
C ASP A 204 -14.24 4.71 -2.62
N LEU A 205 -13.54 3.58 -2.76
CA LEU A 205 -13.93 2.48 -3.66
C LEU A 205 -15.27 1.82 -3.28
N GLU A 206 -15.83 2.11 -2.10
CA GLU A 206 -17.20 1.74 -1.74
C GLU A 206 -18.26 2.78 -2.21
N ALA A 207 -17.86 3.99 -2.57
CA ALA A 207 -18.77 5.08 -2.95
C ALA A 207 -18.97 5.23 -4.47
N VAL A 208 -18.13 4.60 -5.32
CA VAL A 208 -18.30 4.62 -6.79
C VAL A 208 -19.60 3.94 -7.24
N THR A 209 -20.21 3.11 -6.38
CA THR A 209 -21.49 2.44 -6.66
C THR A 209 -22.72 3.31 -6.31
N LEU A 210 -22.54 4.50 -5.72
CA LEU A 210 -23.66 5.32 -5.20
C LEU A 210 -23.65 6.80 -5.64
N CYS A 211 -23.08 7.11 -6.81
CA CYS A 211 -23.28 8.40 -7.47
C CYS A 211 -23.72 8.21 -8.92
#